data_AF-A0A836VNC8-F1
#
_entry.id   AF-A0A836VNC8-F1
#
_cell.length_a   1.000
_cell.length_b   1.000
_cell.length_c   1.000
_cell.angle_alpha   90.00
_cell.angle_beta   90.00
_cell.angle_gamma   90.00
#
_symmetry.space_group_name_H-M   'P 1'
#
loop_
_entity.id
_entity.type
_entity.pdbx_description
1 polymer ?
#
loop_
_entity_poly.entity_id
_entity_poly.type
_entity_poly.pdbx_seq_one_letter_code
_entity_poly.pdbx_strand_id
1 'polypeptide(L)'
;MRIGIVGASGAVGAEIIKILEERKFKVSSLSLFGSKRSAGKYLSFKKRKIRIQELKKESLKNFDLIFFSAGSDISKKFAHIATSSGAVVIDNSSAFRMDPEVPLIIPEINSKDIEKMGKNIIANPNCTTVISLMAIKPLLNLSPIKRVVATSFQSVSGAGARGIRELIENIEYSLKKGKKFKNIVFEKEIAF
;
A
#
# COMPACT_ATOMS: atom_id res chain seq x y z
N MET A 1 -0.06 11.85 17.34
CA MET A 1 -0.77 10.77 16.64
C MET A 1 0.11 9.52 16.61
N ARG A 2 -0.40 8.42 17.17
CA ARG A 2 0.23 7.10 17.25
C ARG A 2 -0.09 6.34 15.96
N ILE A 3 0.93 6.05 15.15
CA ILE A 3 0.77 5.44 13.83
C ILE A 3 1.34 4.03 13.80
N GLY A 4 0.58 3.10 13.22
CA GLY A 4 1.04 1.77 12.85
C GLY A 4 1.21 1.61 11.33
N ILE A 5 2.18 0.81 10.89
CA ILE A 5 2.33 0.41 9.48
C ILE A 5 2.44 -1.10 9.40
N VAL A 6 1.42 -1.75 8.85
CA VAL A 6 1.38 -3.19 8.57
C VAL A 6 1.89 -3.45 7.15
N GLY A 7 2.91 -4.30 7.02
CA GLY A 7 3.63 -4.48 5.75
C GLY A 7 4.79 -3.50 5.58
N ALA A 8 5.36 -3.01 6.69
CA ALA A 8 6.38 -1.96 6.69
C ALA A 8 7.63 -2.28 5.86
N SER A 9 8.02 -3.56 5.74
CA SER A 9 9.18 -3.99 4.94
C SER A 9 8.90 -4.15 3.43
N GLY A 10 7.64 -4.00 3.01
CA GLY A 10 7.26 -4.01 1.59
C GLY A 10 7.60 -2.68 0.91
N ALA A 11 7.54 -2.67 -0.43
CA ALA A 11 7.83 -1.47 -1.23
C ALA A 11 6.96 -0.27 -0.82
N VAL A 12 5.64 -0.48 -0.70
CA VAL A 12 4.71 0.58 -0.28
C VAL A 12 4.92 0.99 1.17
N GLY A 13 5.15 0.04 2.09
CA GLY A 13 5.39 0.33 3.50
C GLY A 13 6.62 1.23 3.70
N ALA A 14 7.69 0.98 2.96
CA ALA A 14 8.87 1.83 2.95
C ALA A 14 8.57 3.24 2.42
N GLU A 15 7.77 3.36 1.35
CA GLU A 15 7.39 4.67 0.81
C GLU A 15 6.48 5.45 1.76
N ILE A 16 5.56 4.79 2.48
CA ILE A 16 4.74 5.45 3.51
C ILE A 16 5.65 6.09 4.58
N ILE A 17 6.67 5.36 5.08
CA ILE A 17 7.60 5.88 6.09
C ILE A 17 8.34 7.12 5.56
N LYS A 18 8.84 7.03 4.33
CA LYS A 18 9.55 8.11 3.65
C LYS A 18 8.65 9.35 3.47
N ILE A 19 7.42 9.18 2.97
CA ILE A 19 6.47 10.28 2.79
C ILE A 19 6.09 10.92 4.12
N LEU A 20 5.89 10.14 5.19
CA LEU A 20 5.63 10.68 6.53
C LEU A 20 6.79 11.58 7.02
N GLU A 21 8.03 11.22 6.69
CA GLU A 21 9.22 12.01 7.01
C GLU A 21 9.32 13.27 6.15
N GLU A 22 9.19 13.15 4.82
CA GLU A 22 9.24 14.26 3.86
C GLU A 22 8.17 15.31 4.14
N ARG A 23 6.94 14.87 4.44
CA ARG A 23 5.82 15.76 4.79
C ARG A 23 5.89 16.29 6.22
N LYS A 24 6.94 15.94 6.98
CA LYS A 24 7.11 16.30 8.40
C LYS A 24 5.86 16.00 9.22
N PHE A 25 5.20 14.87 8.95
CA PHE A 25 3.92 14.53 9.56
C PHE A 25 4.04 14.47 11.08
N LYS A 26 3.01 14.94 11.80
CA LYS A 26 2.98 15.00 13.27
C LYS A 26 2.74 13.61 13.88
N VAL A 27 3.81 12.81 13.91
CA VAL A 27 3.83 11.46 14.49
C VAL A 27 4.39 11.51 15.91
N SER A 28 3.62 11.08 16.91
CA SER A 28 4.08 10.97 18.30
C SER A 28 4.78 9.64 18.55
N SER A 29 4.32 8.56 17.94
CA SER A 29 4.97 7.26 17.93
C SER A 29 4.68 6.53 16.61
N LEU A 30 5.67 5.78 16.13
CA LEU A 30 5.58 4.99 14.91
C LEU A 30 5.94 3.54 15.21
N SER A 31 5.01 2.62 14.92
CA SER A 31 5.23 1.17 15.08
C SER A 31 5.17 0.49 13.72
N LEU A 32 6.16 -0.37 13.46
CA LEU A 32 6.32 -1.06 12.19
C LEU A 32 6.02 -2.55 12.38
N PHE A 33 5.15 -3.10 11.54
CA PHE A 33 4.72 -4.49 11.61
C PHE A 33 4.99 -5.21 10.29
N GLY A 34 5.36 -6.48 10.37
CA GLY A 34 5.54 -7.34 9.22
C GLY A 34 5.37 -8.82 9.57
N SER A 35 5.65 -9.69 8.60
CA SER A 35 5.63 -11.14 8.83
C SER A 35 6.80 -11.58 9.73
N LYS A 36 6.74 -12.83 10.22
CA LYS A 36 7.83 -13.47 10.97
C LYS A 36 9.20 -13.35 10.27
N ARG A 37 9.23 -13.43 8.93
CA ARG A 37 10.46 -13.26 8.11
C ARG A 37 11.07 -11.86 8.21
N SER A 38 10.24 -10.85 8.42
CA SER A 38 10.69 -9.44 8.49
C SER A 38 10.87 -8.92 9.91
N ALA A 39 10.31 -9.62 10.91
CA ALA A 39 10.46 -9.25 12.31
C ALA A 39 11.95 -9.23 12.70
N GLY A 40 12.35 -8.22 13.47
CA GLY A 40 13.75 -8.02 13.87
C GLY A 40 14.58 -7.18 12.90
N LYS A 41 14.12 -6.94 11.67
CA LYS A 41 14.74 -5.94 10.78
C LYS A 41 14.47 -4.53 11.30
N TYR A 42 15.24 -3.56 10.81
CA TYR A 42 15.10 -2.15 11.18
C TYR A 42 14.87 -1.30 9.93
N LEU A 43 14.04 -0.27 10.09
CA LEU A 43 13.87 0.82 9.11
C LEU A 43 14.16 2.15 9.80
N SER A 44 14.65 3.11 9.03
CA SER A 44 14.96 4.44 9.54
C SER A 44 13.75 5.37 9.44
N PHE A 45 13.52 6.19 10.47
CA PHE A 45 12.56 7.29 10.47
C PHE A 45 13.10 8.41 11.36
N LYS A 46 13.24 9.63 10.83
CA LYS A 46 13.81 10.79 11.55
C LYS A 46 15.18 10.48 12.14
N LYS A 47 16.05 9.83 11.35
CA LYS A 47 17.39 9.34 11.74
C LYS A 47 17.39 8.31 12.89
N ARG A 48 16.24 7.81 13.33
CA ARG A 48 16.12 6.77 14.36
C ARG A 48 15.83 5.42 13.70
N LYS A 49 16.46 4.35 14.19
CA LYS A 49 16.17 2.97 13.77
C LYS A 49 14.94 2.46 14.52
N ILE A 50 13.91 2.06 13.78
CA ILE A 50 12.69 1.47 14.32
C ILE A 50 12.68 -0.01 13.96
N ARG A 51 12.54 -0.86 14.97
CA ARG A 51 12.47 -2.31 14.79
C ARG A 51 11.11 -2.71 14.22
N ILE A 52 11.14 -3.57 13.21
CA ILE A 52 9.93 -4.23 12.70
C ILE A 52 9.53 -5.33 13.68
N GLN A 53 8.30 -5.26 14.15
CA GLN A 53 7.68 -6.24 15.02
C GLN A 53 6.92 -7.27 14.18
N GLU A 54 6.79 -8.49 14.68
CA GLU A 54 5.90 -9.48 14.08
C GLU A 54 4.44 -9.02 14.27
N LEU A 55 3.65 -9.08 13.21
CA LEU A 55 2.22 -8.79 13.26
C LEU A 55 1.48 -9.90 14.03
N LYS A 56 0.95 -9.56 15.20
CA LYS A 56 0.05 -10.42 15.99
C LYS A 56 -1.24 -9.69 16.28
N LYS A 57 -2.27 -10.42 16.72
CA LYS A 57 -3.60 -9.83 16.99
C LYS A 57 -3.51 -8.78 18.10
N GLU A 58 -2.66 -9.04 19.08
CA GLU A 58 -2.43 -8.20 20.25
C GLU A 58 -1.60 -6.95 19.92
N SER A 59 -0.91 -6.95 18.76
CA SER A 59 -0.01 -5.89 18.33
C SER A 59 -0.73 -4.62 17.87
N LEU A 60 -2.03 -4.67 17.61
CA LEU A 60 -2.79 -3.60 16.93
C LEU A 60 -3.62 -2.74 17.89
N LYS A 61 -3.17 -2.62 19.14
CA LYS A 61 -3.81 -1.80 20.17
C LYS A 61 -3.11 -0.44 20.31
N ASN A 62 -3.84 0.56 20.82
CA ASN A 62 -3.30 1.89 21.15
C ASN A 62 -2.73 2.68 19.96
N PHE A 63 -3.41 2.62 18.81
CA PHE A 63 -3.11 3.44 17.63
C PHE A 63 -4.26 4.37 17.31
N ASP A 64 -3.94 5.53 16.76
CA ASP A 64 -4.94 6.45 16.23
C ASP A 64 -5.18 6.12 14.74
N LEU A 65 -4.12 5.76 14.02
CA LEU A 65 -4.13 5.45 12.59
C LEU A 65 -3.23 4.25 12.28
N ILE A 66 -3.68 3.31 11.45
CA ILE A 66 -2.86 2.22 10.95
C ILE A 66 -2.95 2.11 9.43
N PHE A 67 -1.80 2.17 8.76
CA PHE A 67 -1.70 1.88 7.35
C PHE A 67 -1.54 0.38 7.13
N PHE A 68 -2.37 -0.20 6.28
CA PHE A 68 -2.27 -1.59 5.86
C PHE A 68 -1.76 -1.68 4.43
N SER A 69 -0.63 -2.37 4.25
CA SER A 69 -0.07 -2.68 2.94
C SER A 69 0.61 -4.05 2.94
N ALA A 70 -0.12 -5.06 3.40
CA ALA A 70 0.36 -6.45 3.50
C ALA A 70 -0.47 -7.45 2.69
N GLY A 71 -1.33 -6.96 1.79
CA GLY A 71 -2.20 -7.78 0.94
C GLY A 71 -3.56 -8.07 1.58
N SER A 72 -4.51 -8.45 0.73
CA SER A 72 -5.94 -8.50 1.08
C SER A 72 -6.27 -9.53 2.16
N ASP A 73 -5.56 -10.66 2.21
CA ASP A 73 -5.80 -11.69 3.23
C ASP A 73 -5.40 -11.21 4.63
N ILE A 74 -4.28 -10.49 4.73
CA ILE A 74 -3.84 -9.87 5.98
C ILE A 74 -4.82 -8.77 6.38
N SER A 75 -5.25 -7.93 5.45
CA SER A 75 -6.23 -6.87 5.74
C SER A 75 -7.55 -7.43 6.25
N LYS A 76 -8.13 -8.45 5.59
CA LYS A 76 -9.35 -9.13 6.07
C LYS A 76 -9.19 -9.68 7.49
N LYS A 77 -8.04 -10.29 7.77
CA LYS A 77 -7.75 -10.93 9.06
C LYS A 77 -7.48 -9.96 10.21
N PHE A 78 -6.88 -8.80 9.94
CA PHE A 78 -6.34 -7.92 10.99
C PHE A 78 -6.94 -6.52 11.02
N ALA A 79 -7.55 -6.01 9.95
CA ALA A 79 -8.11 -4.66 9.93
C ALA A 79 -9.21 -4.51 10.99
N HIS A 80 -10.14 -5.46 11.09
CA HIS A 80 -11.20 -5.43 12.11
C HIS A 80 -10.64 -5.44 13.54
N ILE A 81 -9.53 -6.14 13.78
CA ILE A 81 -8.88 -6.18 15.11
C ILE A 81 -8.32 -4.80 15.48
N ALA A 82 -7.72 -4.11 14.51
CA ALA A 82 -7.24 -2.74 14.69
C ALA A 82 -8.40 -1.77 14.96
N THR A 83 -9.48 -1.86 14.18
CA THR A 83 -10.63 -0.96 14.33
C THR A 83 -11.42 -1.21 15.60
N SER A 84 -11.56 -2.46 16.04
CA SER A 84 -12.12 -2.80 17.37
C SER A 84 -11.28 -2.26 18.53
N SER A 85 -10.01 -1.90 18.29
CA SER A 85 -9.14 -1.23 19.28
C SER A 85 -9.17 0.30 19.18
N GLY A 86 -10.09 0.86 18.39
CA GLY A 86 -10.32 2.30 18.22
C GLY A 86 -9.46 2.99 17.16
N ALA A 87 -8.64 2.26 16.41
CA ALA A 87 -7.82 2.84 15.35
C ALA A 87 -8.63 3.03 14.05
N VAL A 88 -8.31 4.08 13.29
CA VAL A 88 -8.71 4.16 11.88
C VAL A 88 -7.72 3.35 11.04
N VAL A 89 -8.21 2.52 10.12
CA VAL A 89 -7.40 1.75 9.20
C VAL A 89 -7.47 2.36 7.80
N ILE A 90 -6.31 2.64 7.20
CA ILE A 90 -6.19 2.98 5.78
C ILE A 90 -5.62 1.75 5.06
N ASP A 91 -6.44 1.07 4.27
CA ASP A 91 -6.10 -0.19 3.63
C ASP A 91 -5.71 -0.03 2.16
N ASN A 92 -4.45 -0.30 1.83
CA ASN A 92 -3.91 -0.32 0.48
C ASN A 92 -3.98 -1.71 -0.17
N SER A 93 -5.07 -2.44 0.09
CA SER A 93 -5.35 -3.73 -0.54
C SER A 93 -6.66 -3.69 -1.32
N SER A 94 -7.05 -4.81 -1.94
CA SER A 94 -8.36 -4.96 -2.56
C SER A 94 -9.46 -5.41 -1.58
N ALA A 95 -9.12 -5.71 -0.33
CA ALA A 95 -10.00 -6.38 0.63
C ALA A 95 -11.36 -5.71 0.82
N PHE A 96 -11.37 -4.38 0.90
CA PHE A 96 -12.57 -3.61 1.28
C PHE A 96 -13.05 -2.63 0.21
N ARG A 97 -12.47 -2.65 -1.01
CA ARG A 97 -12.78 -1.66 -2.05
C ARG A 97 -14.23 -1.68 -2.53
N MET A 98 -14.89 -2.82 -2.38
CA MET A 98 -16.29 -3.04 -2.79
C MET A 98 -17.23 -3.15 -1.60
N ASP A 99 -16.74 -2.93 -0.37
CA ASP A 99 -17.56 -3.00 0.82
C ASP A 99 -18.37 -1.69 0.96
N PRO A 100 -19.71 -1.75 1.00
CA PRO A 100 -20.56 -0.55 0.98
C PRO A 100 -20.40 0.32 2.24
N GLU A 101 -19.87 -0.22 3.34
CA GLU A 101 -19.63 0.51 4.59
C GLU A 101 -18.20 1.08 4.69
N VAL A 102 -17.38 0.86 3.65
CA VAL A 102 -15.97 1.31 3.59
C VAL A 102 -15.81 2.28 2.43
N PRO A 103 -15.55 3.57 2.69
CA PRO A 103 -15.35 4.53 1.63
C PRO A 103 -14.04 4.24 0.88
N LEU A 104 -14.12 4.31 -0.45
CA LEU A 104 -13.00 4.20 -1.37
C LEU A 104 -12.52 5.60 -1.75
N ILE A 105 -11.43 6.07 -1.14
CA ILE A 105 -11.12 7.51 -1.12
C ILE A 105 -9.89 7.85 -1.97
N ILE A 106 -10.04 8.87 -2.81
CA ILE A 106 -8.96 9.70 -3.35
C ILE A 106 -9.17 11.10 -2.77
N PRO A 107 -8.29 11.60 -1.88
CA PRO A 107 -8.53 12.84 -1.13
C PRO A 107 -8.92 14.05 -1.99
N GLU A 108 -8.30 14.20 -3.15
CA GLU A 108 -8.51 15.30 -4.09
C GLU A 108 -9.84 15.18 -4.88
N ILE A 109 -10.51 14.03 -4.83
CA ILE A 109 -11.70 13.74 -5.64
C ILE A 109 -12.94 13.61 -4.77
N ASN A 110 -12.86 12.82 -3.70
CA ASN A 110 -14.02 12.43 -2.89
C ASN A 110 -13.71 12.34 -1.38
N SER A 111 -12.87 13.24 -0.85
CA SER A 111 -12.55 13.28 0.59
C SER A 111 -13.77 13.30 1.52
N LYS A 112 -14.87 13.94 1.10
CA LYS A 112 -16.12 13.99 1.88
C LYS A 112 -16.76 12.63 2.13
N ASP A 113 -16.46 11.61 1.33
CA ASP A 113 -16.98 10.26 1.54
C ASP A 113 -16.44 9.63 2.84
N ILE A 114 -15.43 10.22 3.48
CA ILE A 114 -15.00 9.82 4.82
C ILE A 114 -16.13 9.91 5.85
N GLU A 115 -17.11 10.79 5.66
CA GLU A 115 -18.29 10.93 6.54
C GLU A 115 -19.19 9.69 6.53
N LYS A 116 -19.08 8.85 5.49
CA LYS A 116 -19.83 7.58 5.34
C LYS A 116 -19.09 6.38 5.95
N MET A 117 -17.97 6.60 6.63
CA MET A 117 -17.13 5.53 7.17
C MET A 117 -17.84 4.80 8.32
N GLY A 118 -18.28 3.56 8.07
CA GLY A 118 -18.94 2.72 9.09
C GLY A 118 -17.96 1.86 9.90
N LYS A 119 -16.98 1.23 9.24
CA LYS A 119 -16.12 0.19 9.85
C LYS A 119 -14.83 0.72 10.50
N ASN A 120 -14.65 2.05 10.57
CA ASN A 120 -13.35 2.70 10.82
C ASN A 120 -12.24 2.25 9.84
N ILE A 121 -12.64 1.85 8.63
CA ILE A 121 -11.74 1.47 7.54
C ILE A 121 -11.97 2.45 6.40
N ILE A 122 -10.88 2.90 5.77
CA ILE A 122 -10.86 3.60 4.49
C ILE A 122 -10.11 2.71 3.52
N ALA A 123 -10.70 2.42 2.36
CA ALA A 123 -10.04 1.68 1.30
C ALA A 123 -9.26 2.65 0.38
N ASN A 124 -8.01 2.31 0.07
CA ASN A 124 -7.24 2.98 -0.96
C ASN A 124 -7.51 2.30 -2.33
N PRO A 125 -7.83 3.07 -3.39
CA PRO A 125 -8.14 2.49 -4.70
C PRO A 125 -6.96 1.81 -5.38
N ASN A 126 -7.24 1.18 -6.52
CA ASN A 126 -6.19 0.62 -7.37
C ASN A 126 -5.26 1.74 -7.88
N CYS A 127 -3.95 1.49 -7.92
CA CYS A 127 -2.95 2.48 -8.32
C CYS A 127 -3.21 3.07 -9.72
N THR A 128 -3.55 2.24 -10.70
CA THR A 128 -3.86 2.68 -12.07
C THR A 128 -5.09 3.59 -12.08
N THR A 129 -6.10 3.26 -11.26
CA THR A 129 -7.31 4.09 -11.10
C THR A 129 -6.99 5.43 -10.46
N VAL A 130 -6.24 5.46 -9.35
CA VAL A 130 -5.87 6.73 -8.66
C VAL A 130 -5.13 7.66 -9.63
N ILE A 131 -4.09 7.16 -10.30
CA ILE A 131 -3.28 7.96 -11.22
C ILE A 131 -4.13 8.49 -12.39
N SER A 132 -4.97 7.63 -12.98
CA SER A 132 -5.82 8.04 -14.11
C SER A 132 -6.86 9.06 -13.69
N LEU A 133 -7.52 8.86 -12.54
CA LEU A 133 -8.57 9.75 -12.05
C LEU A 133 -8.04 11.13 -11.65
N MET A 134 -6.79 11.24 -11.20
CA MET A 134 -6.17 12.55 -10.96
C MET A 134 -6.09 13.40 -12.24
N ALA A 135 -5.83 12.78 -13.39
CA ALA A 135 -5.84 13.47 -14.69
C ALA A 135 -7.27 13.67 -15.25
N ILE A 136 -8.18 12.72 -15.00
CA ILE A 136 -9.53 12.73 -15.55
C ILE A 136 -10.48 13.66 -14.77
N LYS A 137 -10.32 13.78 -13.45
CA LYS A 137 -11.24 14.56 -12.60
C LYS A 137 -11.38 16.02 -13.04
N PRO A 138 -10.31 16.76 -13.40
CA PRO A 138 -10.44 18.10 -13.96
C PRO A 138 -11.31 18.15 -15.22
N LEU A 139 -11.17 17.17 -16.13
CA LEU A 139 -11.98 17.08 -17.35
C LEU A 139 -13.45 16.82 -17.04
N LEU A 140 -13.72 15.91 -16.10
CA LEU A 140 -15.08 15.60 -15.64
C LEU A 140 -15.80 16.82 -15.05
N ASN A 141 -15.05 17.74 -14.42
CA ASN A 141 -15.62 18.97 -13.86
C ASN A 141 -16.01 19.99 -14.95
N LEU A 142 -15.43 19.90 -16.15
CA LEU A 142 -15.75 20.78 -17.28
C LEU A 142 -16.92 20.23 -18.10
N SER A 143 -16.98 18.93 -18.31
CA SER A 143 -18.05 18.27 -19.06
C SER A 143 -18.24 16.83 -18.61
N PRO A 144 -19.49 16.32 -18.57
CA PRO A 144 -19.74 14.91 -18.29
C PRO A 144 -18.98 13.98 -19.25
N ILE A 145 -18.26 13.02 -18.67
CA ILE A 145 -17.56 11.98 -19.43
C ILE A 145 -18.49 10.79 -19.60
N LYS A 146 -18.74 10.40 -20.86
CA LYS A 146 -19.62 9.26 -21.19
C LYS A 146 -18.89 7.92 -21.22
N ARG A 147 -17.60 7.91 -21.59
CA ARG A 147 -16.79 6.70 -21.75
C ARG A 147 -15.32 7.00 -21.61
N VAL A 148 -14.59 6.10 -20.95
CA VAL A 148 -13.12 6.06 -20.93
C VAL A 148 -12.68 4.72 -21.51
N VAL A 149 -11.75 4.74 -22.46
CA VAL A 149 -11.05 3.56 -22.97
C VAL A 149 -9.58 3.74 -22.61
N ALA A 150 -8.98 2.74 -21.97
CA ALA A 150 -7.62 2.84 -21.45
C ALA A 150 -6.79 1.62 -21.82
N THR A 151 -5.53 1.89 -22.18
CA THR A 151 -4.47 0.90 -22.34
C THR A 151 -3.37 1.25 -21.35
N SER A 152 -3.07 0.36 -20.41
CA SER A 152 -2.10 0.62 -19.35
C SER A 152 -0.74 0.01 -19.66
N PHE A 153 0.33 0.77 -19.42
CA PHE A 153 1.70 0.28 -19.40
C PHE A 153 2.19 0.30 -17.96
N GLN A 154 1.95 -0.79 -17.23
CA GLN A 154 2.20 -0.84 -15.80
C GLN A 154 3.64 -1.23 -15.49
N SER A 155 4.24 -0.52 -14.53
CA SER A 155 5.57 -0.84 -14.00
C SER A 155 5.53 -2.09 -13.11
N VAL A 156 6.65 -2.82 -13.06
CA VAL A 156 6.87 -3.99 -12.19
C VAL A 156 6.74 -3.69 -10.70
N SER A 157 6.80 -2.40 -10.31
CA SER A 157 6.62 -1.97 -8.92
C SER A 157 5.24 -2.33 -8.35
N GLY A 158 4.22 -2.49 -9.22
CA GLY A 158 2.90 -3.00 -8.84
C GLY A 158 2.92 -4.43 -8.27
N ALA A 159 3.88 -5.26 -8.70
CA ALA A 159 4.13 -6.59 -8.13
C ALA A 159 5.00 -6.55 -6.85
N GLY A 160 5.25 -5.33 -6.33
CA GLY A 160 5.99 -5.08 -5.10
C GLY A 160 7.49 -5.32 -5.23
N ALA A 161 8.17 -5.32 -4.08
CA ALA A 161 9.63 -5.41 -4.00
C ALA A 161 10.22 -6.69 -4.62
N ARG A 162 9.43 -7.75 -4.80
CA ARG A 162 9.87 -8.96 -5.49
C ARG A 162 9.83 -8.79 -7.01
N GLY A 163 8.79 -8.17 -7.57
CA GLY A 163 8.72 -7.90 -9.01
C GLY A 163 9.84 -6.97 -9.48
N ILE A 164 10.19 -5.96 -8.68
CA ILE A 164 11.35 -5.09 -8.96
C ILE A 164 12.65 -5.88 -9.00
N ARG A 165 12.88 -6.75 -8.00
CA ARG A 165 14.08 -7.60 -7.95
C ARG A 165 14.14 -8.58 -9.11
N GLU A 166 13.02 -9.22 -9.43
CA GLU A 166 12.93 -10.16 -10.55
C GLU A 166 13.28 -9.49 -11.89
N LEU A 167 12.79 -8.28 -12.15
CA LEU A 167 13.17 -7.53 -13.36
C LEU A 167 14.68 -7.28 -13.41
N ILE A 168 15.30 -6.84 -12.31
CA ILE A 168 16.74 -6.54 -12.25
C ILE A 168 17.56 -7.81 -12.52
N GLU A 169 17.21 -8.91 -11.84
CA GLU A 169 17.87 -10.21 -12.03
C GLU A 169 17.67 -10.74 -13.46
N ASN A 170 16.48 -10.57 -14.02
CA ASN A 170 16.17 -10.95 -15.40
C ASN A 170 16.99 -10.14 -16.41
N ILE A 171 17.14 -8.82 -16.24
CA ILE A 171 18.00 -7.97 -17.07
C ILE A 171 19.46 -8.43 -17.00
N GLU A 172 20.01 -8.59 -15.79
CA GLU A 172 21.40 -9.02 -15.61
C GLU A 172 21.67 -10.39 -16.25
N TYR A 173 20.68 -11.27 -16.20
CA TYR A 173 20.76 -12.61 -16.77
C TYR A 173 20.68 -12.59 -18.30
N SER A 174 19.75 -11.82 -18.88
CA SER A 174 19.61 -11.65 -20.34
C SER A 174 20.88 -11.08 -20.96
N LEU A 175 21.57 -10.17 -20.26
CA LEU A 175 22.85 -9.60 -20.71
C LEU A 175 24.02 -10.61 -20.67
N LYS A 176 23.94 -11.69 -19.86
CA LYS A 176 25.03 -12.66 -19.66
C LYS A 176 25.03 -13.87 -20.61
N LYS A 177 24.40 -13.75 -21.79
CA LYS A 177 24.37 -14.72 -22.90
C LYS A 177 23.81 -16.12 -22.57
N GLY A 178 22.56 -16.35 -22.98
CA GLY A 178 22.13 -17.60 -23.60
C GLY A 178 21.35 -18.60 -22.75
N LYS A 179 20.94 -18.26 -21.54
CA LYS A 179 20.08 -19.13 -20.72
C LYS A 179 18.72 -18.47 -20.50
N LYS A 180 17.66 -19.28 -20.31
CA LYS A 180 16.32 -18.79 -19.93
C LYS A 180 16.29 -18.42 -18.46
N PHE A 181 15.74 -17.27 -18.13
CA PHE A 181 15.56 -16.83 -16.76
C PHE A 181 14.36 -17.56 -16.16
N LYS A 182 14.48 -18.03 -14.92
CA LYS A 182 13.38 -18.74 -14.25
C LYS A 182 12.52 -17.73 -13.50
N ASN A 183 11.40 -17.34 -14.08
CA ASN A 183 10.46 -16.43 -13.45
C ASN A 183 9.85 -17.03 -12.17
N ILE A 184 9.63 -16.19 -11.16
CA ILE A 184 9.01 -16.56 -9.88
C ILE A 184 7.76 -15.70 -9.63
N VAL A 185 7.80 -14.42 -10.01
CA VAL A 185 6.74 -13.42 -9.79
C VAL A 185 5.89 -13.24 -11.03
N PHE A 186 6.51 -13.10 -12.20
CA PHE A 186 5.81 -12.93 -13.46
C PHE A 186 5.68 -14.27 -14.20
N GLU A 187 4.64 -14.42 -15.02
CA GLU A 187 4.45 -15.65 -15.81
C GLU A 187 5.45 -15.76 -16.98
N LYS A 188 5.89 -14.60 -17.48
CA LYS A 188 6.82 -14.47 -18.60
C LYS A 188 7.95 -13.53 -18.22
N GLU A 189 9.06 -13.64 -18.94
CA GLU A 189 10.17 -12.71 -18.81
C GLU A 189 9.66 -11.31 -19.14
N ILE A 190 10.00 -10.36 -18.27
CA ILE A 190 9.56 -8.98 -18.36
C ILE A 190 10.67 -8.07 -18.91
N ALA A 191 11.93 -8.51 -18.79
CA ALA A 191 13.02 -7.97 -19.57
C ALA A 191 12.88 -8.41 -21.04
N PHE A 192 13.45 -7.59 -21.91
CA PHE A 192 13.41 -7.68 -23.38
C PHE A 192 13.88 -9.03 -23.94
#